data_AF-A0A3N5S862-F1
#
_entry.id   AF-A0A3N5S862-F1
#
_cell.length_a   1.000
_cell.length_b   1.000
_cell.length_c   1.000
_cell.angle_alpha   90.00
_cell.angle_beta   90.00
_cell.angle_gamma   90.00
#
_symmetry.space_group_name_H-M   'P 1'
#
loop_
_entity.id
_entity.type
_entity.pdbx_description
1 polymer ?
#
loop_
_entity_poly.entity_id
_entity_poly.type
_entity_poly.pdbx_seq_one_letter_code
_entity_poly.pdbx_strand_id
1 'polypeptide(L)'
;KMSDLSLQLLNDAIEAFLRKDYYLADSIVDKSENIREIEDEIIASIDKEKNPKNYNNIYVKLILEHIRRTAEYSFDIAEAAMNQIVGEVIEVR
;
A
#
# COMPACT_ATOMS: atom_id res chain seq x y z
N LYS A 1 6.41 9.94 5.39
CA LYS A 1 6.71 8.51 5.67
C LYS A 1 5.62 7.59 5.15
N MET A 2 4.43 7.52 5.76
CA MET A 2 3.35 6.66 5.27
C MET A 2 2.93 7.00 3.83
N SER A 3 2.70 8.28 3.53
CA SER A 3 2.37 8.74 2.17
C SER A 3 3.46 8.42 1.15
N ASP A 4 4.74 8.55 1.52
CA ASP A 4 5.85 8.29 0.62
C ASP A 4 5.95 6.80 0.30
N LEU A 5 5.74 5.95 1.32
CA LEU A 5 5.68 4.50 1.15
C LEU A 5 4.52 4.10 0.23
N SER A 6 3.30 4.59 0.47
CA SER A 6 2.16 4.28 -0.40
C SER A 6 2.38 4.72 -1.85
N LEU A 7 3.00 5.89 -2.06
CA LEU A 7 3.32 6.37 -3.41
C LEU A 7 4.40 5.53 -4.08
N GLN A 8 5.43 5.14 -3.32
CA GLN A 8 6.47 4.24 -3.82
C GLN A 8 5.89 2.88 -4.21
N LEU A 9 5.05 2.28 -3.36
CA LEU A 9 4.38 1.02 -3.65
C LEU A 9 3.55 1.10 -4.94
N LEU A 10 2.82 2.21 -5.13
CA LEU A 10 2.02 2.42 -6.34
C LEU A 10 2.89 2.50 -7.59
N ASN A 11 4.00 3.24 -7.53
CA ASN A 11 4.94 3.35 -8.64
C ASN A 11 5.59 2.00 -8.95
N ASP A 12 6.07 1.29 -7.93
CA ASP A 12 6.68 -0.04 -8.06
C ASP A 12 5.67 -1.03 -8.68
N ALA A 13 4.39 -0.98 -8.27
CA ALA A 13 3.34 -1.88 -8.78
C ALA A 13 3.03 -1.63 -10.26
N ILE A 14 2.93 -0.36 -10.66
CA ILE A 14 2.75 0.02 -12.07
C ILE A 14 3.98 -0.41 -12.89
N GLU A 15 5.20 -0.21 -12.37
CA GLU A 15 6.42 -0.63 -13.04
C GLU A 15 6.48 -2.16 -13.21
N ALA A 16 6.17 -2.91 -12.16
CA ALA A 16 6.15 -4.36 -12.18
C ALA A 16 5.16 -4.90 -13.21
N PHE A 17 3.95 -4.33 -13.25
CA PHE A 17 2.92 -4.67 -14.22
C PHE A 17 3.37 -4.38 -15.66
N LEU A 18 3.87 -3.17 -15.93
CA LEU A 18 4.26 -2.76 -17.28
C LEU A 18 5.48 -3.53 -17.81
N ARG A 19 6.44 -3.82 -16.93
CA ARG A 19 7.67 -4.53 -17.29
C ARG A 19 7.56 -6.05 -17.23
N LYS A 20 6.44 -6.56 -16.72
CA LYS A 20 6.26 -7.99 -16.41
C LYS A 20 7.35 -8.48 -15.47
N ASP A 21 7.71 -7.66 -14.48
CA ASP A 21 8.76 -7.97 -13.51
C ASP A 21 8.15 -8.69 -12.31
N TYR A 22 8.25 -10.01 -12.33
CA TYR A 22 7.73 -10.88 -11.28
C TYR A 22 8.38 -10.59 -9.92
N TYR A 23 9.69 -10.37 -9.89
CA TYR A 23 10.42 -10.17 -8.63
C TYR A 23 10.09 -8.81 -8.00
N LEU A 24 9.89 -7.79 -8.83
CA LEU A 24 9.43 -6.50 -8.33
C LEU A 24 8.01 -6.62 -7.75
N ALA A 25 7.11 -7.32 -8.45
CA ALA A 25 5.74 -7.57 -7.98
C ALA A 25 5.71 -8.35 -6.65
N ASP A 26 6.51 -9.40 -6.53
CA ASP A 26 6.66 -10.19 -5.30
C ASP A 26 7.18 -9.31 -4.14
N SER A 27 8.17 -8.45 -4.38
CA SER A 27 8.71 -7.56 -3.34
C SER A 27 7.69 -6.55 -2.78
N ILE A 28 6.63 -6.24 -3.54
CA ILE A 28 5.58 -5.29 -3.11
C ILE A 28 4.69 -5.93 -2.06
N VAL A 29 4.47 -7.25 -2.13
CA VAL A 29 3.73 -8.02 -1.14
C VAL A 29 4.32 -7.77 0.24
N ASP A 30 5.62 -8.04 0.39
CA ASP A 30 6.35 -7.87 1.65
C ASP A 30 6.35 -6.41 2.16
N LYS A 31 6.55 -5.45 1.24
CA LYS A 31 6.61 -4.03 1.61
C LYS A 31 5.25 -3.48 2.05
N SER A 32 4.16 -4.04 1.54
CA SER A 32 2.79 -3.58 1.82
C SER A 32 2.28 -3.97 3.20
N GLU A 33 2.77 -5.07 3.79
CA GLU A 33 2.32 -5.56 5.11
C GLU A 33 2.48 -4.52 6.23
N ASN A 34 3.53 -3.70 6.14
CA ASN A 34 3.87 -2.71 7.17
C ASN A 34 2.96 -1.47 7.19
N ILE A 35 2.13 -1.23 6.16
CA ILE A 35 1.38 0.04 6.07
C ILE A 35 0.30 0.18 7.16
N ARG A 36 -0.29 -0.95 7.59
CA ARG A 36 -1.31 -0.98 8.66
C ARG A 36 -0.70 -0.66 10.02
N GLU A 37 0.46 -1.23 10.31
CA GLU A 37 1.18 -0.96 11.56
C GLU A 37 1.53 0.53 11.67
N ILE A 38 2.00 1.14 10.56
CA ILE A 38 2.29 2.57 10.52
C ILE A 38 1.03 3.42 10.77
N GLU A 39 -0.12 3.05 10.17
CA GLU A 39 -1.39 3.75 10.42
C GLU A 39 -1.79 3.67 11.89
N ASP A 40 -1.77 2.46 12.47
CA ASP A 40 -2.16 2.20 13.85
C ASP A 40 -1.31 2.98 14.85
N GLU A 41 0.00 3.06 14.62
CA GLU A 41 0.92 3.87 15.45
C GLU A 41 0.58 5.36 15.42
N ILE A 42 0.22 5.89 14.25
CA ILE A 42 -0.16 7.30 14.08
C ILE A 42 -1.51 7.55 14.75
N ILE A 43 -2.50 6.68 14.54
CA ILE A 43 -3.83 6.79 15.17
C ILE A 43 -3.70 6.73 16.69
N ALA A 44 -2.92 5.79 17.24
CA ALA A 44 -2.69 5.69 18.68
C ALA A 44 -2.03 6.95 19.25
N SER A 45 -1.17 7.62 18.48
CA SER A 45 -0.54 8.88 18.87
C SER A 45 -1.54 10.04 18.88
N ILE A 46 -2.43 10.10 17.88
CA ILE A 46 -3.53 11.07 17.81
C ILE A 46 -4.50 10.89 18.99
N ASP A 47 -4.84 9.64 19.34
CA ASP A 47 -5.80 9.33 20.40
C ASP A 47 -5.27 9.57 21.82
N LYS A 48 -3.94 9.58 22.00
CA LYS A 48 -3.31 10.01 23.25
C LYS A 48 -3.49 11.51 23.50
N GLU A 49 -3.73 12.30 22.46
CA GLU A 49 -3.94 13.74 22.55
C GLU A 49 -5.36 14.02 23.09
N LYS A 50 -5.51 14.13 24.42
CA LYS A 50 -6.78 14.34 25.13
C LYS A 50 -7.35 15.77 24.97
N ASN A 51 -7.39 16.32 23.76
CA ASN A 51 -8.05 17.58 23.50
C ASN A 51 -9.41 17.35 22.80
N PRO A 52 -10.53 17.28 23.55
CA PRO A 52 -11.85 16.91 23.02
C PRO A 52 -12.43 17.94 22.03
N LYS A 53 -11.75 19.06 21.78
CA LYS A 53 -12.13 20.07 20.77
C LYS A 53 -11.34 19.96 19.46
N ASN A 54 -10.43 18.99 19.33
CA ASN A 54 -9.62 18.84 18.12
C ASN A 54 -10.37 18.02 17.04
N TYR A 55 -11.40 18.62 16.45
CA TYR A 55 -12.16 18.03 15.33
C TYR A 55 -11.29 17.69 14.11
N ASN A 56 -10.09 18.28 14.01
CA ASN A 56 -9.14 17.99 12.94
C ASN A 56 -8.64 16.54 12.97
N ASN A 57 -8.67 15.88 14.13
CA ASN A 57 -8.23 14.49 14.27
C ASN A 57 -9.07 13.53 13.43
N ILE A 58 -10.34 13.82 13.21
CA ILE A 58 -11.21 13.00 12.33
C ILE A 58 -10.73 13.10 10.88
N TYR A 59 -10.45 14.31 10.39
CA TYR A 59 -9.96 14.51 9.03
C TYR A 59 -8.60 13.86 8.82
N VAL A 60 -7.69 13.94 9.80
CA VAL A 60 -6.39 13.27 9.72
C VAL A 60 -6.55 11.76 9.64
N LYS A 61 -7.41 11.15 10.45
CA LYS A 61 -7.69 9.70 10.38
C LYS A 61 -8.24 9.27 9.01
N LEU A 62 -9.16 10.06 8.43
CA LEU A 62 -9.68 9.80 7.08
C LEU A 62 -8.56 9.90 6.02
N ILE A 63 -7.67 10.88 6.12
CA ILE A 63 -6.53 11.01 5.21
C ILE A 63 -5.59 9.80 5.34
N LEU A 64 -5.29 9.35 6.55
CA LEU A 64 -4.46 8.17 6.79
C LEU A 64 -5.09 6.91 6.19
N GLU A 65 -6.41 6.76 6.34
CA GLU A 65 -7.14 5.64 5.74
C GLU A 65 -7.02 5.64 4.21
N HIS A 66 -7.16 6.80 3.58
CA HIS A 66 -6.98 6.92 2.12
C HIS A 66 -5.56 6.56 1.68
N ILE A 67 -4.55 6.99 2.44
CA ILE A 67 -3.14 6.65 2.18
C ILE A 67 -2.91 5.14 2.32
N ARG A 68 -3.48 4.49 3.34
CA ARG A 68 -3.43 3.03 3.51
C ARG A 68 -4.04 2.33 2.30
N ARG A 69 -5.26 2.72 1.91
CA ARG A 69 -5.94 2.10 0.77
C ARG A 69 -5.15 2.23 -0.54
N THR A 70 -4.43 3.33 -0.75
CA THR A 70 -3.51 3.44 -1.90
C THR A 70 -2.42 2.37 -1.89
N ALA A 71 -1.83 2.06 -0.74
CA ALA A 71 -0.87 0.96 -0.62
C ALA A 71 -1.53 -0.40 -0.86
N GLU A 72 -2.73 -0.63 -0.34
CA GLU A 72 -3.50 -1.86 -0.56
C GLU A 72 -3.84 -2.08 -2.04
N TYR A 73 -4.26 -1.02 -2.76
CA TYR A 73 -4.47 -1.12 -4.20
C TYR A 73 -3.18 -1.39 -4.97
N SER A 74 -2.03 -0.94 -4.44
CA SER A 74 -0.73 -1.26 -5.06
C SER A 74 -0.39 -2.75 -4.92
N PHE A 75 -0.74 -3.34 -3.77
CA PHE A 75 -0.67 -4.79 -3.56
C PHE A 75 -1.56 -5.54 -4.56
N ASP A 76 -2.83 -5.13 -4.70
CA ASP A 76 -3.76 -5.78 -5.63
C ASP A 76 -3.25 -5.76 -7.08
N ILE A 77 -2.64 -4.65 -7.50
CA ILE A 77 -2.01 -4.52 -8.83
C ILE A 77 -0.82 -5.48 -8.97
N ALA A 78 0.04 -5.55 -7.96
CA ALA A 78 1.19 -6.46 -7.97
C ALA A 78 0.75 -7.92 -8.04
N GLU A 79 -0.29 -8.31 -7.30
CA GLU A 79 -0.87 -9.65 -7.35
C GLU A 79 -1.42 -9.98 -8.75
N ALA A 80 -2.18 -9.05 -9.35
CA ALA A 80 -2.68 -9.20 -10.71
C ALA A 80 -1.54 -9.35 -11.73
N ALA A 81 -0.46 -8.56 -11.58
CA ALA A 81 0.73 -8.65 -12.40
C ALA A 81 1.40 -10.03 -12.31
N MET A 82 1.61 -10.55 -11.09
CA MET A 82 2.19 -11.88 -10.87
C MET A 82 1.34 -12.97 -11.54
N ASN A 83 0.02 -12.94 -11.33
CA ASN A 83 -0.90 -13.92 -11.90
C ASN A 83 -0.87 -13.91 -13.43
N GLN A 84 -0.81 -12.73 -14.04
CA GLN A 84 -0.69 -12.61 -15.49
C GLN A 84 0.62 -13.20 -16.01
N ILE A 85 1.76 -12.88 -15.38
CA ILE A 85 3.09 -13.36 -15.79
C ILE A 85 3.15 -14.89 -15.71
N VAL A 86 2.68 -15.47 -14.60
CA VAL A 86 2.66 -16.92 -14.40
C VAL A 86 1.74 -17.60 -15.43
N GLY A 87 0.55 -17.03 -15.69
CA GLY A 87 -0.38 -17.54 -16.70
C GLY A 87 0.24 -17.60 -18.10
N GLU A 88 0.92 -16.54 -18.52
CA GLU A 88 1.61 -16.49 -19.82
C GLU A 88 2.71 -17.57 -19.93
N VAL A 89 3.47 -17.83 -18.85
CA VAL A 89 4.52 -18.86 -18.86
C VAL A 89 3.94 -20.28 -18.98
N ILE A 90 2.77 -20.53 -18.38
CA ILE A 90 2.10 -21.84 -18.43
C ILE A 90 1.45 -22.07 -19.81
N GLU A 91 0.81 -21.06 -20.40
CA GLU A 91 0.17 -21.19 -21.72
C GLU A 91 1.15 -21.34 -22.89
N VAL A 92 2.39 -20.84 -22.74
CA VAL A 92 3.44 -20.94 -23.77
C VAL A 92 4.15 -22.31 -23.76
N ARG A 93 3.87 -23.17 -22.77
CA ARG A 93 4.37 -24.56 -22.70
C ARG A 93 3.33 -25.58 -23.16
#